data_AF-A0A349R028-F1
#
_entry.id   AF-A0A349R028-F1
#
_cell.length_a   1.000
_cell.length_b   1.000
_cell.length_c   1.000
_cell.angle_alpha   90.00
_cell.angle_beta   90.00
_cell.angle_gamma   90.00
#
_symmetry.space_group_name_H-M   'P 1'
#
loop_
_entity.id
_entity.type
_entity.pdbx_description
1 polymer ?
#
loop_
_entity_poly.entity_id
_entity_poly.type
_entity_poly.pdbx_seq_one_letter_code
_entity_poly.pdbx_strand_id
1 'polypeptide(L)'
;SGAPGSNVSIQIRGLGSINNSAPLLVIDGVPTDLSLNALNPNDVETIDILKDASATAIYGSRGANGVVLISTKKGNKNKGSITASANYAIQQATSLPKMLNAQQFASQHNEMMANNNNRQRPDFADPTLLGRGTDWLDALLQTGKLANYALSYAGGGEKNTYYVSAGILNQDGIVKNTDYKRYNFQFNNEAKQTAWLKLGNTLTLSHDVKHNGSYSVLNTLASLPTQPIFNEDGTYSGPGNEAIFYGDLRNPIGTAMLEQNTTKGYNLLGNIYAEANFLNHFTFKTLLGLDYKAWDNMTFSPKYNWKPIPVPN
;
A
#
# COMPACT_ATOMS: atom_id res chain seq x y z
N SER A 1 4.34 -5.76 4.94
CA SER A 1 3.47 -6.29 3.88
C SER A 1 3.68 -5.49 2.61
N GLY A 2 3.84 -6.12 1.44
CA GLY A 2 3.97 -5.45 0.13
C GLY A 2 2.62 -5.24 -0.59
N ALA A 3 1.53 -5.11 0.15
CA ALA A 3 0.19 -4.94 -0.44
C ALA A 3 0.09 -3.60 -1.19
N PRO A 4 -0.72 -3.50 -2.26
CA PRO A 4 -1.01 -2.24 -2.92
C PRO A 4 -1.46 -1.15 -1.94
N GLY A 5 -0.97 0.08 -2.15
CA GLY A 5 -1.28 1.22 -1.27
C GLY A 5 -0.75 1.11 0.17
N SER A 6 0.08 0.11 0.51
CA SER A 6 0.68 0.02 1.84
C SER A 6 1.65 1.17 2.12
N ASN A 7 1.57 1.72 3.33
CA ASN A 7 2.40 2.86 3.72
C ASN A 7 3.89 2.46 3.78
N VAL A 8 4.76 3.40 3.46
CA VAL A 8 6.21 3.22 3.55
C VAL A 8 6.65 3.46 4.99
N SER A 9 7.48 2.58 5.53
CA SER A 9 8.14 2.79 6.81
C SER A 9 9.43 3.58 6.60
N ILE A 10 9.52 4.78 7.20
CA ILE A 10 10.71 5.64 7.12
C ILE A 10 11.35 5.72 8.49
N GLN A 11 12.68 5.57 8.53
CA GLN A 11 13.50 5.79 9.72
C GLN A 11 14.71 6.63 9.33
N ILE A 12 15.03 7.64 10.14
CA ILE A 12 16.19 8.51 9.92
C ILE A 12 17.21 8.19 11.00
N ARG A 13 18.42 7.79 10.60
CA ARG A 13 19.54 7.42 11.49
C ARG A 13 19.26 6.23 12.42
N GLY A 14 18.36 5.32 12.02
CA GLY A 14 18.03 4.12 12.78
C GLY A 14 17.00 4.36 13.89
N LEU A 15 16.95 3.46 14.87
CA LEU A 15 15.97 3.52 15.96
C LEU A 15 16.40 4.52 17.03
N GLY A 16 15.78 5.71 17.02
CA GLY A 16 15.97 6.74 18.05
C GLY A 16 15.10 6.58 19.30
N SER A 17 14.12 5.66 19.28
CA SER A 17 13.23 5.39 20.41
C SER A 17 12.77 3.93 20.41
N ILE A 18 12.30 3.46 21.56
CA ILE A 18 11.86 2.06 21.76
C ILE A 18 10.45 1.81 21.17
N ASN A 19 9.62 2.84 21.05
CA ASN A 19 8.21 2.69 20.66
C ASN A 19 7.94 3.21 19.23
N ASN A 20 8.16 4.50 18.98
CA ASN A 20 7.88 5.14 17.70
C ASN A 20 9.07 6.00 17.24
N SER A 21 9.71 5.56 16.17
CA SER A 21 10.88 6.22 15.56
C SER A 21 10.56 6.85 14.19
N ALA A 22 9.28 7.00 13.83
CA ALA A 22 8.91 7.64 12.58
C ALA A 22 9.28 9.15 12.60
N PRO A 23 9.82 9.70 11.50
CA PRO A 23 10.11 11.13 11.42
C PRO A 23 8.82 11.95 11.30
N LEU A 24 8.91 13.23 11.64
CA LEU A 24 7.81 14.17 11.41
C LEU A 24 7.72 14.48 9.91
N LEU A 25 6.53 14.30 9.33
CA LEU A 25 6.24 14.77 7.98
C LEU A 25 5.67 16.20 8.04
N VAL A 26 6.20 17.07 7.20
CA VAL A 26 5.73 18.45 7.04
C VAL A 26 5.50 18.70 5.56
N ILE A 27 4.26 19.01 5.17
CA ILE A 27 3.91 19.31 3.77
C ILE A 27 3.48 20.76 3.70
N ASP A 28 4.16 21.56 2.88
CA ASP A 28 3.92 23.00 2.72
C ASP A 28 3.84 23.77 4.05
N GLY A 29 4.61 23.34 5.06
CA GLY A 29 4.65 23.95 6.39
C GLY A 29 3.58 23.46 7.37
N VAL A 30 2.73 22.50 6.98
CA VAL A 30 1.77 21.85 7.88
C VAL A 30 2.33 20.51 8.35
N PRO A 31 2.60 20.33 9.66
CA PRO A 31 2.99 19.03 10.21
C PRO A 31 1.80 18.08 10.16
N THR A 32 2.00 16.89 9.60
CA THR A 32 0.94 15.89 9.41
C THR A 32 1.45 14.48 9.69
N ASP A 33 0.52 13.61 10.04
CA ASP A 33 0.67 12.15 10.11
C ASP A 33 -0.02 11.45 8.93
N LEU A 34 -0.38 12.22 7.89
CA LEU A 34 -0.89 11.69 6.62
C LEU A 34 0.14 10.73 6.00
N SER A 35 -0.37 9.60 5.52
CA SER A 35 0.45 8.65 4.74
C SER A 35 1.00 9.33 3.50
N LEU A 36 2.27 9.09 3.16
CA LEU A 36 2.86 9.59 1.90
C LEU A 36 2.10 9.11 0.67
N ASN A 37 1.39 7.98 0.81
CA ASN A 37 0.52 7.45 -0.23
C ASN A 37 -0.71 8.31 -0.49
N ALA A 38 -0.97 9.35 0.30
CA ALA A 38 -2.03 10.32 0.00
C ALA A 38 -1.56 11.41 -0.96
N LEU A 39 -0.24 11.60 -1.16
CA LEU A 39 0.31 12.59 -2.07
C LEU A 39 0.52 12.02 -3.48
N ASN A 40 0.31 12.85 -4.49
CA ASN A 40 0.69 12.56 -5.85
C ASN A 40 2.17 12.97 -6.07
N PRO A 41 3.07 12.03 -6.42
CA PRO A 41 4.49 12.33 -6.61
C PRO A 41 4.75 13.38 -7.70
N ASN A 42 3.87 13.49 -8.70
CA ASN A 42 4.01 14.46 -9.77
C ASN A 42 3.83 15.92 -9.31
N ASP A 43 3.26 16.11 -8.13
CA ASP A 43 2.96 17.43 -7.56
C ASP A 43 4.03 17.88 -6.54
N VAL A 44 5.02 17.03 -6.27
CA VAL A 44 6.14 17.34 -5.38
C VAL A 44 7.21 18.12 -6.14
N GLU A 45 7.62 19.25 -5.58
CA GLU A 45 8.75 20.07 -6.08
C GLU A 45 10.05 19.63 -5.40
N THR A 46 10.07 19.59 -4.07
CA THR A 46 11.24 19.20 -3.29
C THR A 46 10.90 18.29 -2.12
N ILE A 47 11.86 17.44 -1.74
CA ILE A 47 11.84 16.64 -0.52
C ILE A 47 13.15 16.93 0.22
N ASP A 48 13.07 17.65 1.32
CA ASP A 48 14.21 17.98 2.17
C ASP A 48 14.16 17.13 3.45
N ILE A 49 15.27 16.45 3.75
CA ILE A 49 15.35 15.56 4.92
C ILE A 49 16.29 16.20 5.96
N LEU A 50 15.71 16.69 7.05
CA LEU A 50 16.43 17.26 8.17
C LEU A 50 16.83 16.15 9.14
N LYS A 51 18.13 15.87 9.19
CA LYS A 51 18.70 14.76 9.96
C LYS A 51 19.33 15.20 11.28
N ASP A 52 19.73 16.46 11.39
CA ASP A 52 20.46 17.00 12.53
C ASP A 52 19.55 17.72 13.53
N ALA A 53 19.89 17.60 14.82
CA ALA A 53 19.12 18.17 15.92
C ALA A 53 19.00 19.70 15.83
N SER A 54 20.03 20.39 15.32
CA SER A 54 19.98 21.84 15.09
C SER A 54 19.03 22.23 13.96
N ALA A 55 18.94 21.40 12.91
CA ALA A 55 18.03 21.63 11.77
C ALA A 55 16.57 21.32 12.14
N THR A 56 16.34 20.34 13.03
CA THR A 56 15.00 19.95 13.47
C THR A 56 14.49 20.74 14.68
N ALA A 57 15.34 21.52 15.34
CA ALA A 57 15.01 22.31 16.54
C ALA A 57 13.77 23.22 16.34
N ILE A 58 13.58 23.73 15.11
CA ILE A 58 12.42 24.56 14.73
C ILE A 58 11.10 23.79 14.86
N TYR A 59 11.13 22.47 14.73
CA TYR A 59 9.95 21.58 14.83
C TYR A 59 9.79 20.95 16.23
N GLY A 60 10.65 21.33 17.18
CA GLY A 60 10.58 20.91 18.59
C GLY A 60 10.72 19.40 18.79
N SER A 61 10.08 18.88 19.84
CA SER A 61 10.17 17.46 20.23
C SER A 61 9.69 16.49 19.15
N ARG A 62 8.76 16.91 18.27
CA ARG A 62 8.29 16.08 17.15
C ARG A 62 9.37 15.86 16.09
N GLY A 63 10.36 16.75 16.00
CA GLY A 63 11.51 16.64 15.10
C GLY A 63 12.66 15.79 15.65
N ALA A 64 12.54 15.18 16.84
CA ALA A 64 13.61 14.41 17.46
C ALA A 64 14.06 13.20 16.62
N ASN A 65 13.12 12.57 15.90
CA ASN A 65 13.39 11.45 14.99
C ASN A 65 13.74 11.89 13.55
N GLY A 66 14.03 13.19 13.35
CA GLY A 66 14.19 13.78 12.03
C GLY A 66 12.89 14.35 11.45
N VAL A 67 13.02 15.18 10.41
CA VAL A 67 11.88 15.81 9.72
C VAL A 67 12.02 15.60 8.22
N VAL A 68 10.93 15.18 7.58
CA VAL A 68 10.80 15.13 6.12
C VAL A 68 9.92 16.29 5.70
N LEU A 69 10.51 17.27 5.03
CA LEU A 69 9.83 18.44 4.51
C LEU A 69 9.52 18.23 3.03
N ILE A 70 8.25 18.32 2.66
CA ILE A 70 7.78 18.22 1.28
C ILE A 70 7.23 19.58 0.88
N SER A 71 7.74 20.11 -0.23
CA SER A 71 7.19 21.32 -0.87
C SER A 71 6.48 20.90 -2.14
N THR A 72 5.25 21.38 -2.33
CA THR A 72 4.48 21.10 -3.55
C THR A 72 4.74 22.15 -4.64
N LYS A 73 4.51 21.76 -5.89
CA LYS A 73 4.72 22.62 -7.07
C LYS A 73 3.86 23.86 -7.03
N LYS A 74 4.45 25.00 -7.38
CA LYS A 74 3.76 26.29 -7.40
C LYS A 74 3.56 26.79 -8.83
N GLY A 75 2.64 27.73 -8.98
CA GLY A 75 2.46 28.40 -10.26
C GLY A 75 3.69 29.22 -10.63
N ASN A 76 3.93 29.40 -11.93
CA ASN A 76 5.00 30.23 -12.44
C ASN A 76 4.45 31.52 -13.06
N LYS A 77 5.30 32.54 -13.21
CA LYS A 77 4.94 33.82 -13.86
C LYS A 77 5.06 33.79 -15.39
N ASN A 78 5.55 32.68 -15.93
CA ASN A 78 5.86 32.53 -17.35
C ASN A 78 4.60 32.10 -18.12
N LYS A 79 4.74 31.88 -19.42
CA LYS A 79 3.67 31.27 -20.22
C LYS A 79 3.22 29.97 -19.53
N GLY A 80 1.91 29.86 -19.31
CA GLY A 80 1.33 28.70 -18.65
C GLY A 80 1.77 27.39 -19.29
N SER A 81 2.06 26.40 -18.46
CA SER A 81 2.52 25.09 -18.87
C SER A 81 1.51 24.03 -18.45
N ILE A 82 1.10 23.20 -19.40
CA ILE A 82 0.33 21.98 -19.16
C ILE A 82 1.29 20.81 -19.20
N THR A 83 1.22 19.94 -18.20
CA THR A 83 1.97 18.69 -18.15
C THR A 83 1.01 17.54 -17.98
N ALA A 84 1.04 16.60 -18.92
CA ALA A 84 0.34 15.34 -18.82
C ALA A 84 1.38 14.23 -18.62
N SER A 85 1.13 13.34 -17.67
CA SER A 85 1.96 12.17 -17.40
C SER A 85 1.09 10.93 -17.37
N ALA A 86 1.58 9.87 -18.02
CA ALA A 86 0.94 8.57 -18.05
C ALA A 86 2.04 7.53 -17.83
N ASN A 87 1.89 6.71 -16.79
CA ASN A 87 2.81 5.64 -16.47
C ASN A 87 2.03 4.33 -16.39
N TYR A 88 2.58 3.29 -17.01
CA TYR A 88 2.02 1.95 -16.94
C TYR A 88 3.13 0.97 -16.56
N ALA A 89 2.85 0.08 -15.61
CA ALA A 89 3.80 -0.91 -15.13
C ALA A 89 3.13 -2.27 -14.92
N ILE A 90 3.92 -3.33 -15.11
CA ILE A 90 3.53 -4.71 -14.87
C ILE A 90 4.31 -5.19 -13.64
N GLN A 91 3.61 -5.79 -12.69
CA GLN A 91 4.17 -6.26 -11.42
C GLN A 91 4.05 -7.78 -11.36
N GLN A 92 5.18 -8.46 -11.18
CA GLN A 92 5.23 -9.92 -11.03
C GLN A 92 5.99 -10.28 -9.76
N ALA A 93 5.56 -11.34 -9.09
CA ALA A 93 6.28 -11.87 -7.95
C ALA A 93 7.63 -12.44 -8.42
N THR A 94 8.71 -12.05 -7.76
CA THR A 94 10.06 -12.54 -8.03
C THR A 94 10.60 -13.28 -6.80
N SER A 95 11.61 -14.14 -7.01
CA SER A 95 12.29 -14.87 -5.93
C SER A 95 11.37 -15.75 -5.07
N LEU A 96 10.43 -16.45 -5.70
CA LEU A 96 9.58 -17.44 -5.02
C LEU A 96 10.41 -18.67 -4.61
N PRO A 97 10.19 -19.24 -3.41
CA PRO A 97 10.82 -20.49 -3.02
C PRO A 97 10.36 -21.64 -3.94
N LYS A 98 11.26 -22.58 -4.22
CA LYS A 98 10.89 -23.81 -4.93
C LYS A 98 10.18 -24.74 -3.96
N MET A 99 8.88 -24.94 -4.18
CA MET A 99 8.05 -25.83 -3.37
C MET A 99 8.11 -27.25 -3.90
N LEU A 100 7.87 -28.22 -3.02
CA LEU A 100 7.67 -29.61 -3.43
C LEU A 100 6.34 -29.74 -4.17
N ASN A 101 6.33 -30.52 -5.24
CA ASN A 101 5.09 -30.94 -5.88
C ASN A 101 4.42 -32.10 -5.10
N ALA A 102 3.21 -32.49 -5.47
CA ALA A 102 2.45 -33.53 -4.76
C ALA A 102 3.21 -34.88 -4.65
N GLN A 103 3.82 -35.35 -5.74
CA GLN A 103 4.63 -36.57 -5.73
C GLN A 103 5.83 -36.47 -4.76
N GLN A 104 6.60 -35.39 -4.82
CA GLN A 104 7.76 -35.18 -3.96
C GLN A 104 7.36 -35.07 -2.49
N PHE A 105 6.26 -34.36 -2.21
CA PHE A 105 5.69 -34.25 -0.88
C PHE A 105 5.25 -35.61 -0.34
N ALA A 106 4.54 -36.41 -1.14
CA ALA A 106 4.09 -37.74 -0.72
C ALA A 106 5.25 -38.70 -0.45
N SER A 107 6.29 -38.70 -1.30
CA SER A 107 7.51 -39.47 -1.06
C SER A 107 8.18 -39.09 0.26
N GLN A 108 8.35 -37.78 0.52
CA GLN A 108 8.95 -37.29 1.76
C GLN A 108 8.08 -37.62 2.98
N HIS A 109 6.75 -37.48 2.86
CA HIS A 109 5.82 -37.81 3.92
C HIS A 109 5.87 -39.31 4.28
N ASN A 110 5.94 -40.19 3.28
CA ASN A 110 6.07 -41.62 3.51
C ASN A 110 7.38 -41.99 4.22
N GLU A 111 8.50 -41.38 3.83
CA GLU A 111 9.80 -41.56 4.49
C GLU A 111 9.74 -41.12 5.96
N MET A 112 9.15 -39.94 6.22
CA MET A 112 8.95 -39.43 7.57
C MET A 112 8.08 -40.37 8.42
N MET A 113 6.97 -40.87 7.87
CA MET A 113 6.07 -41.77 8.60
C MET A 113 6.71 -43.13 8.86
N ALA A 114 7.47 -43.67 7.90
CA ALA A 114 8.24 -44.91 8.08
C ALA A 114 9.30 -44.77 9.18
N ASN A 115 10.06 -43.66 9.18
CA ASN A 115 11.08 -43.39 10.21
C ASN A 115 10.48 -43.26 11.62
N ASN A 116 9.24 -42.81 11.73
CA ASN A 116 8.50 -42.70 12.99
C ASN A 116 7.67 -43.94 13.35
N ASN A 117 7.74 -45.03 12.57
CA ASN A 117 6.89 -46.23 12.72
C ASN A 117 5.38 -45.92 12.71
N ASN A 118 4.97 -44.87 11.99
CA ASN A 118 3.56 -44.48 11.86
C ASN A 118 2.93 -45.08 10.59
N ARG A 119 1.60 -45.22 10.61
CA ARG A 119 0.82 -45.66 9.44
C ARG A 119 0.99 -44.68 8.27
N GLN A 120 1.42 -45.19 7.13
CA GLN A 120 1.46 -44.43 5.88
C GLN A 120 0.07 -44.32 5.26
N ARG A 121 -0.15 -43.23 4.53
CA ARG A 121 -1.40 -43.00 3.79
C ARG A 121 -1.52 -43.97 2.61
N PRO A 122 -2.64 -44.70 2.44
CA PRO A 122 -2.84 -45.59 1.30
C PRO A 122 -2.75 -44.86 -0.04
N ASP A 123 -3.26 -43.63 -0.13
CA ASP A 123 -3.22 -42.83 -1.35
C ASP A 123 -1.81 -42.30 -1.69
N PHE A 124 -0.84 -42.45 -0.78
CA PHE A 124 0.57 -42.16 -1.04
C PHE A 124 1.37 -43.45 -1.31
N ALA A 125 0.74 -44.63 -1.37
CA ALA A 125 1.45 -45.90 -1.59
C ALA A 125 2.28 -45.88 -2.89
N ASP A 126 1.77 -45.24 -3.93
CA ASP A 126 2.52 -44.91 -5.13
C ASP A 126 2.46 -43.38 -5.38
N PRO A 127 3.47 -42.63 -4.90
CA PRO A 127 3.53 -41.18 -5.10
C PRO A 127 3.54 -40.75 -6.57
N THR A 128 3.93 -41.63 -7.50
CA THR A 128 4.02 -41.29 -8.93
C THR A 128 2.65 -41.04 -9.55
N LEU A 129 1.58 -41.56 -8.94
CA LEU A 129 0.19 -41.38 -9.39
C LEU A 129 -0.38 -39.99 -9.07
N LEU A 130 0.23 -39.24 -8.14
CA LEU A 130 -0.27 -37.93 -7.69
C LEU A 130 0.07 -36.77 -8.62
N GLY A 131 1.03 -36.96 -9.54
CA GLY A 131 1.50 -35.92 -10.45
C GLY A 131 2.04 -34.68 -9.73
N ARG A 132 1.84 -33.50 -10.33
CA ARG A 132 2.35 -32.22 -9.77
C ARG A 132 1.50 -31.69 -8.61
N GLY A 133 0.21 -31.97 -8.58
CA GLY A 133 -0.72 -31.39 -7.60
C GLY A 133 -0.91 -29.88 -7.74
N THR A 134 -1.37 -29.25 -6.66
CA THR A 134 -1.67 -27.82 -6.59
C THR A 134 -0.43 -27.01 -6.25
N ASP A 135 -0.09 -26.05 -7.12
CA ASP A 135 0.82 -24.96 -6.78
C ASP A 135 0.03 -23.81 -6.14
N TRP A 136 0.04 -23.77 -4.81
CA TRP A 136 -0.73 -22.79 -4.06
C TRP A 136 -0.20 -21.35 -4.22
N LEU A 137 1.10 -21.17 -4.44
CA LEU A 137 1.68 -19.85 -4.68
C LEU A 137 1.26 -19.32 -6.04
N ASP A 138 1.38 -20.13 -7.08
CA ASP A 138 0.93 -19.77 -8.43
C ASP A 138 -0.59 -19.52 -8.46
N ALA A 139 -1.35 -20.31 -7.70
CA ALA A 139 -2.79 -20.12 -7.57
C ALA A 139 -3.18 -18.82 -6.84
N LEU A 140 -2.41 -18.37 -5.84
CA LEU A 140 -2.70 -17.15 -5.08
C LEU A 140 -2.23 -15.89 -5.82
N LEU A 141 -1.08 -15.99 -6.48
CA LEU A 141 -0.43 -14.87 -7.12
C LEU A 141 -1.01 -14.61 -8.51
N GLN A 142 -0.83 -13.39 -8.98
CA GLN A 142 -1.20 -12.94 -10.31
C GLN A 142 -0.23 -11.87 -10.80
N THR A 143 -0.24 -11.62 -12.11
CA THR A 143 0.43 -10.45 -12.67
C THR A 143 -0.39 -9.20 -12.34
N GLY A 144 0.15 -8.34 -11.49
CA GLY A 144 -0.42 -7.03 -11.16
C GLY A 144 -0.17 -6.01 -12.27
N LYS A 145 -1.03 -5.01 -12.36
CA LYS A 145 -0.94 -3.90 -13.31
C LYS A 145 -1.05 -2.60 -12.55
N LEU A 146 -0.23 -1.63 -12.90
CA LEU A 146 -0.26 -0.31 -12.32
C LEU A 146 -0.40 0.71 -13.44
N ALA A 147 -1.37 1.60 -13.32
CA ALA A 147 -1.58 2.73 -14.20
C ALA A 147 -1.65 4.01 -13.37
N ASN A 148 -0.85 5.02 -13.71
CA ASN A 148 -0.84 6.32 -13.06
C ASN A 148 -0.98 7.42 -14.12
N TYR A 149 -2.04 8.19 -14.02
CA TYR A 149 -2.32 9.33 -14.89
C TYR A 149 -2.35 10.59 -14.05
N ALA A 150 -1.61 11.62 -14.45
CA ALA A 150 -1.73 12.93 -13.84
C ALA A 150 -1.69 14.02 -14.90
N LEU A 151 -2.53 15.03 -14.69
CA LEU A 151 -2.60 16.24 -15.48
C LEU A 151 -2.41 17.42 -14.56
N SER A 152 -1.49 18.32 -14.90
CA SER A 152 -1.26 19.53 -14.13
C SER A 152 -1.15 20.75 -15.04
N TYR A 153 -1.61 21.88 -14.53
CA TYR A 153 -1.43 23.20 -15.10
C TYR A 153 -0.66 24.07 -14.11
N ALA A 154 0.41 24.71 -14.55
CA ALA A 154 1.13 25.73 -13.80
C ALA A 154 1.16 27.02 -14.61
N GLY A 155 0.75 28.14 -14.03
CA GLY A 155 0.77 29.41 -14.72
C GLY A 155 0.42 30.58 -13.82
N GLY A 156 0.30 31.76 -14.42
CA GLY A 156 0.11 32.99 -13.66
C GLY A 156 0.59 34.23 -14.40
N GLY A 157 0.59 35.33 -13.68
CA GLY A 157 1.22 36.59 -14.07
C GLY A 157 2.01 37.17 -12.91
N GLU A 158 2.37 38.44 -13.00
CA GLU A 158 3.22 39.08 -11.99
C GLU A 158 2.59 39.14 -10.59
N LYS A 159 1.26 39.32 -10.55
CA LYS A 159 0.49 39.45 -9.30
C LYS A 159 0.01 38.11 -8.76
N ASN A 160 -0.45 37.18 -9.61
CA ASN A 160 -1.05 35.93 -9.15
C ASN A 160 -0.45 34.75 -9.91
N THR A 161 -0.05 33.70 -9.17
CA THR A 161 0.36 32.41 -9.74
C THR A 161 -0.51 31.29 -9.18
N TYR A 162 -0.76 30.28 -9.99
CA TYR A 162 -1.59 29.15 -9.62
C TYR A 162 -1.05 27.85 -10.22
N TYR A 163 -1.20 26.78 -9.44
CA TYR A 163 -0.91 25.41 -9.84
C TYR A 163 -2.14 24.57 -9.52
N VAL A 164 -2.58 23.80 -10.50
CA VAL A 164 -3.71 22.88 -10.36
C VAL A 164 -3.28 21.53 -10.90
N SER A 165 -3.51 20.46 -10.14
CA SER A 165 -3.29 19.10 -10.62
C SER A 165 -4.47 18.20 -10.29
N ALA A 166 -4.65 17.18 -11.12
CA ALA A 166 -5.50 16.05 -10.83
C ALA A 166 -4.75 14.76 -11.22
N GLY A 167 -4.90 13.73 -10.41
CA GLY A 167 -4.24 12.44 -10.63
C GLY A 167 -5.11 11.26 -10.28
N ILE A 168 -4.93 10.16 -11.02
CA ILE A 168 -5.55 8.86 -10.76
C ILE A 168 -4.47 7.80 -10.80
N LEU A 169 -4.33 7.06 -9.71
CA LEU A 169 -3.53 5.85 -9.61
C LEU A 169 -4.49 4.66 -9.51
N ASN A 170 -4.27 3.63 -10.32
CA ASN A 170 -4.92 2.33 -10.22
C ASN A 170 -3.86 1.25 -10.17
N GLN A 171 -3.89 0.41 -9.14
CA GLN A 171 -2.91 -0.65 -8.91
C GLN A 171 -3.62 -1.96 -8.54
N ASP A 172 -3.56 -2.93 -9.46
CA ASP A 172 -3.91 -4.32 -9.17
C ASP A 172 -2.73 -4.99 -8.46
N GLY A 173 -2.99 -5.65 -7.33
CA GLY A 173 -1.96 -6.35 -6.58
C GLY A 173 -1.51 -7.65 -7.22
N ILE A 174 -0.31 -8.09 -6.83
CA ILE A 174 0.24 -9.39 -7.22
C ILE A 174 -0.44 -10.56 -6.49
N VAL A 175 -1.20 -10.29 -5.43
CA VAL A 175 -2.07 -11.27 -4.77
C VAL A 175 -3.48 -11.07 -5.31
N LYS A 176 -4.14 -12.17 -5.70
CA LYS A 176 -5.52 -12.10 -6.19
C LYS A 176 -6.45 -11.46 -5.15
N ASN A 177 -7.48 -10.78 -5.64
CA ASN A 177 -8.44 -10.04 -4.82
C ASN A 177 -7.78 -8.93 -3.97
N THR A 178 -6.72 -8.28 -4.48
CA THR A 178 -6.16 -7.08 -3.87
C THR A 178 -5.98 -5.98 -4.91
N ASP A 179 -6.46 -4.78 -4.62
CA ASP A 179 -6.27 -3.60 -5.47
C ASP A 179 -6.29 -2.30 -4.66
N TYR A 180 -5.74 -1.25 -5.26
CA TYR A 180 -5.67 0.08 -4.69
C TYR A 180 -5.92 1.14 -5.77
N LYS A 181 -6.88 2.03 -5.50
CA LYS A 181 -7.19 3.18 -6.35
C LYS A 181 -7.06 4.45 -5.54
N ARG A 182 -6.46 5.47 -6.14
CA ARG A 182 -6.27 6.77 -5.50
C ARG A 182 -6.56 7.89 -6.48
N TYR A 183 -7.34 8.85 -6.02
CA TYR A 183 -7.66 10.09 -6.69
C TYR A 183 -7.01 11.23 -5.92
N ASN A 184 -6.37 12.14 -6.64
CA ASN A 184 -5.68 13.28 -6.08
C ASN A 184 -6.10 14.55 -6.77
N PHE A 185 -6.21 15.63 -5.99
CA PHE A 185 -6.37 16.98 -6.48
C PHE A 185 -5.47 17.92 -5.68
N GLN A 186 -4.66 18.71 -6.38
CA GLN A 186 -3.83 19.76 -5.78
C GLN A 186 -4.27 21.12 -6.31
N PHE A 187 -4.38 22.10 -5.41
CA PHE A 187 -4.54 23.49 -5.77
C PHE A 187 -3.63 24.37 -4.92
N ASN A 188 -2.71 25.05 -5.58
CA ASN A 188 -1.83 26.03 -4.95
C ASN A 188 -2.01 27.39 -5.60
N ASN A 189 -2.09 28.44 -4.80
CA ASN A 189 -2.17 29.80 -5.28
C ASN A 189 -1.26 30.72 -4.46
N GLU A 190 -0.62 31.66 -5.15
CA GLU A 190 0.09 32.76 -4.53
C GLU A 190 -0.34 34.07 -5.17
N ALA A 191 -0.64 35.07 -4.34
CA ALA A 191 -1.15 36.37 -4.74
C ALA A 191 -0.36 37.49 -4.07
N LYS A 192 0.39 38.26 -4.87
CA LYS A 192 1.03 39.52 -4.47
C LYS A 192 0.01 40.65 -4.56
N GLN A 193 -0.71 40.86 -3.48
CA GLN A 193 -1.76 41.89 -3.40
C GLN A 193 -1.16 43.30 -3.45
N THR A 194 -0.02 43.49 -2.77
CA THR A 194 0.78 44.72 -2.82
C THR A 194 2.27 44.36 -2.90
N ALA A 195 3.15 45.36 -3.02
CA ALA A 195 4.59 45.13 -2.93
C ALA A 195 5.03 44.56 -1.57
N TRP A 196 4.26 44.83 -0.52
CA TRP A 196 4.56 44.42 0.85
C TRP A 196 3.74 43.22 1.33
N LEU A 197 2.63 42.86 0.68
CA LEU A 197 1.73 41.79 1.12
C LEU A 197 1.59 40.69 0.07
N LYS A 198 1.95 39.47 0.47
CA LYS A 198 1.72 38.22 -0.28
C LYS A 198 0.77 37.33 0.50
N LEU A 199 -0.29 36.88 -0.16
CA LEU A 199 -1.19 35.85 0.34
C LEU A 199 -0.93 34.55 -0.43
N GLY A 200 -1.14 33.41 0.19
CA GLY A 200 -1.08 32.14 -0.52
C GLY A 200 -1.89 31.06 0.18
N ASN A 201 -2.18 30.01 -0.57
CA ASN A 201 -2.81 28.82 -0.06
C ASN A 201 -2.26 27.58 -0.78
N THR A 202 -2.25 26.47 -0.06
CA THR A 202 -2.11 25.14 -0.66
C THR A 202 -3.26 24.26 -0.19
N LEU A 203 -3.77 23.43 -1.08
CA LEU A 203 -4.85 22.51 -0.82
C LEU A 203 -4.55 21.20 -1.54
N THR A 204 -4.47 20.12 -0.77
CA THR A 204 -4.32 18.74 -1.22
C THR A 204 -5.56 17.99 -0.79
N LEU A 205 -6.29 17.44 -1.75
CA LEU A 205 -7.38 16.50 -1.52
C LEU A 205 -6.95 15.13 -2.04
N SER A 206 -7.23 14.09 -1.28
CA SER A 206 -7.08 12.72 -1.76
C SER A 206 -8.20 11.82 -1.30
N HIS A 207 -8.60 10.92 -2.19
CA HIS A 207 -9.54 9.85 -1.89
C HIS A 207 -8.91 8.55 -2.36
N ASP A 208 -8.82 7.58 -1.47
CA ASP A 208 -8.29 6.26 -1.77
C ASP A 208 -9.30 5.17 -1.44
N VAL A 209 -9.30 4.13 -2.27
CA VAL A 209 -10.10 2.93 -2.10
C VAL A 209 -9.16 1.75 -2.18
N LYS A 210 -9.15 0.94 -1.12
CA LYS A 210 -8.38 -0.28 -1.03
C LYS A 210 -9.33 -1.45 -0.90
N HIS A 211 -9.18 -2.43 -1.77
CA HIS A 211 -9.84 -3.72 -1.62
C HIS A 211 -8.79 -4.77 -1.30
N ASN A 212 -9.08 -5.63 -0.34
CA ASN A 212 -8.24 -6.79 -0.08
C ASN A 212 -9.05 -7.98 0.41
N GLY A 213 -8.73 -9.14 -0.14
CA GLY A 213 -9.02 -10.42 0.44
C GLY A 213 -8.22 -10.67 1.72
N SER A 214 -8.63 -11.72 2.43
CA SER A 214 -7.89 -12.25 3.56
C SER A 214 -6.94 -13.35 3.11
N TYR A 215 -5.64 -13.13 3.25
CA TYR A 215 -4.64 -14.08 2.79
C TYR A 215 -3.46 -14.15 3.76
N SER A 216 -2.81 -15.30 3.80
CA SER A 216 -1.57 -15.53 4.53
C SER A 216 -0.60 -16.25 3.62
N VAL A 217 0.46 -15.55 3.18
CA VAL A 217 1.52 -16.16 2.36
C VAL A 217 2.14 -17.35 3.08
N LEU A 218 2.30 -17.27 4.41
CA LEU A 218 2.82 -18.37 5.21
C LEU A 218 1.91 -19.60 5.15
N ASN A 219 0.59 -19.43 5.30
CA ASN A 219 -0.35 -20.54 5.21
C ASN A 219 -0.42 -21.09 3.79
N THR A 220 -0.29 -20.22 2.77
CA THR A 220 -0.20 -20.64 1.36
C THR A 220 1.03 -21.50 1.10
N LEU A 221 2.18 -21.14 1.66
CA LEU A 221 3.41 -21.94 1.60
C LEU A 221 3.28 -23.28 2.33
N ALA A 222 2.56 -23.30 3.45
CA ALA A 222 2.33 -24.51 4.24
C ALA A 222 1.16 -25.38 3.72
N SER A 223 0.43 -24.92 2.70
CA SER A 223 -0.71 -25.64 2.14
C SER A 223 -0.22 -26.87 1.37
N LEU A 224 -0.90 -28.00 1.58
CA LEU A 224 -0.47 -29.29 1.03
C LEU A 224 -0.66 -29.33 -0.50
N PRO A 225 0.37 -29.65 -1.30
CA PRO A 225 0.24 -29.71 -2.76
C PRO A 225 -0.67 -30.84 -3.23
N THR A 226 -1.01 -31.80 -2.36
CA THR A 226 -1.93 -32.91 -2.65
C THR A 226 -3.41 -32.51 -2.50
N GLN A 227 -3.71 -31.32 -1.98
CA GLN A 227 -5.08 -30.84 -1.87
C GLN A 227 -5.50 -30.07 -3.13
N PRO A 228 -6.66 -30.35 -3.75
CA PRO A 228 -7.16 -29.56 -4.85
C PRO A 228 -7.68 -28.19 -4.34
N ILE A 229 -7.75 -27.17 -5.22
CA ILE A 229 -8.35 -25.87 -4.87
C ILE A 229 -9.87 -25.97 -4.76
N PHE A 230 -10.50 -26.77 -5.60
CA PHE A 230 -11.95 -26.95 -5.65
C PHE A 230 -12.32 -28.42 -5.46
N ASN A 231 -13.45 -28.67 -4.82
CA ASN A 231 -14.14 -29.94 -4.82
C ASN A 231 -14.80 -30.18 -6.19
N GLU A 232 -15.26 -31.40 -6.45
CA GLU A 232 -15.94 -31.77 -7.70
C GLU A 232 -17.22 -30.96 -7.96
N ASP A 233 -17.89 -30.49 -6.89
CA ASP A 233 -19.09 -29.64 -6.96
C ASP A 233 -18.76 -28.15 -7.21
N GLY A 234 -17.49 -27.80 -7.42
CA GLY A 234 -17.01 -26.43 -7.66
C GLY A 234 -16.85 -25.58 -6.40
N THR A 235 -17.17 -26.10 -5.21
CA THR A 235 -16.90 -25.42 -3.93
C THR A 235 -15.40 -25.45 -3.60
N TYR A 236 -14.89 -24.49 -2.85
CA TYR A 236 -13.53 -24.52 -2.33
C TYR A 236 -13.35 -25.72 -1.38
N SER A 237 -12.25 -26.43 -1.57
CA SER A 237 -11.85 -27.53 -0.68
C SER A 237 -11.55 -27.04 0.73
N GLY A 238 -11.77 -27.90 1.71
CA GLY A 238 -11.41 -27.69 3.11
C GLY A 238 -10.40 -28.72 3.61
N PRO A 239 -9.82 -28.49 4.80
CA PRO A 239 -8.97 -29.48 5.46
C PRO A 239 -9.75 -30.78 5.68
N GLY A 240 -9.09 -31.91 5.50
CA GLY A 240 -9.67 -33.25 5.69
C GLY A 240 -9.79 -33.66 7.16
N ASN A 241 -10.40 -34.83 7.41
CA ASN A 241 -10.32 -35.49 8.72
C ASN A 241 -8.89 -35.99 8.95
N GLU A 242 -8.37 -35.97 10.19
CA GLU A 242 -6.98 -36.33 10.54
C GLU A 242 -5.93 -35.32 10.01
N ALA A 243 -5.68 -34.26 10.78
CA ALA A 243 -4.75 -33.19 10.42
C ALA A 243 -3.32 -33.66 10.11
N ILE A 244 -2.87 -34.78 10.71
CA ILE A 244 -1.55 -35.38 10.42
C ILE A 244 -1.40 -35.79 8.96
N PHE A 245 -2.51 -36.15 8.30
CA PHE A 245 -2.53 -36.60 6.93
C PHE A 245 -2.97 -35.49 5.99
N TYR A 246 -4.06 -34.79 6.33
CA TYR A 246 -4.71 -33.85 5.41
C TYR A 246 -4.49 -32.39 5.78
N GLY A 247 -3.72 -32.08 6.81
CA GLY A 247 -3.51 -30.71 7.28
C GLY A 247 -4.77 -30.10 7.90
N ASP A 248 -4.59 -28.99 8.60
CA ASP A 248 -5.64 -28.23 9.30
C ASP A 248 -5.86 -26.82 8.71
N LEU A 249 -5.08 -26.46 7.69
CA LEU A 249 -5.15 -25.15 7.05
C LEU A 249 -6.38 -25.04 6.14
N ARG A 250 -7.10 -23.92 6.27
CA ARG A 250 -8.14 -23.54 5.32
C ARG A 250 -7.51 -23.26 3.97
N ASN A 251 -8.25 -23.55 2.90
CA ASN A 251 -7.81 -23.27 1.55
C ASN A 251 -7.54 -21.75 1.39
N PRO A 252 -6.28 -21.39 1.07
CA PRO A 252 -5.84 -20.01 1.05
C PRO A 252 -6.50 -19.21 -0.08
N ILE A 253 -6.86 -19.86 -1.20
CA ILE A 253 -7.52 -19.21 -2.33
C ILE A 253 -8.97 -18.91 -1.99
N GLY A 254 -9.68 -19.87 -1.40
CA GLY A 254 -11.05 -19.65 -0.94
C GLY A 254 -11.10 -18.52 0.10
N THR A 255 -10.16 -18.50 1.04
CA THR A 255 -10.10 -17.46 2.08
C THR A 255 -9.84 -16.08 1.45
N ALA A 256 -8.91 -16.01 0.49
CA ALA A 256 -8.59 -14.77 -0.22
C ALA A 256 -9.74 -14.25 -1.10
N MET A 257 -10.57 -15.12 -1.66
CA MET A 257 -11.65 -14.74 -2.57
C MET A 257 -13.00 -14.48 -1.88
N LEU A 258 -13.29 -15.20 -0.80
CA LEU A 258 -14.56 -15.11 -0.08
C LEU A 258 -14.60 -13.92 0.88
N GLU A 259 -13.50 -13.67 1.59
CA GLU A 259 -13.40 -12.52 2.50
C GLU A 259 -13.13 -11.26 1.69
N GLN A 260 -13.90 -10.21 1.95
CA GLN A 260 -13.77 -8.92 1.29
C GLN A 260 -13.60 -7.84 2.33
N ASN A 261 -12.48 -7.14 2.30
CA ASN A 261 -12.28 -5.93 3.09
C ASN A 261 -12.16 -4.74 2.14
N THR A 262 -12.94 -3.70 2.40
CA THR A 262 -12.91 -2.44 1.66
C THR A 262 -12.63 -1.31 2.62
N THR A 263 -11.55 -0.57 2.39
CA THR A 263 -11.24 0.65 3.11
C THR A 263 -11.35 1.84 2.16
N LYS A 264 -12.06 2.88 2.56
CA LYS A 264 -12.18 4.15 1.83
C LYS A 264 -11.57 5.26 2.68
N GLY A 265 -10.55 5.93 2.19
CA GLY A 265 -9.91 7.08 2.84
C GLY A 265 -10.32 8.40 2.19
N TYR A 266 -10.53 9.43 2.99
CA TYR A 266 -10.76 10.81 2.57
C TYR A 266 -9.81 11.70 3.33
N ASN A 267 -8.88 12.34 2.62
CA ASN A 267 -7.86 13.18 3.23
C ASN A 267 -7.91 14.58 2.63
N LEU A 268 -7.81 15.57 3.51
CA LEU A 268 -7.68 16.98 3.17
C LEU A 268 -6.51 17.53 3.98
N LEU A 269 -5.54 18.09 3.26
CA LEU A 269 -4.47 18.87 3.86
C LEU A 269 -4.46 20.23 3.19
N GLY A 270 -4.48 21.30 3.96
CA GLY A 270 -4.41 22.63 3.39
C GLY A 270 -3.79 23.64 4.32
N ASN A 271 -3.33 24.73 3.75
CA ASN A 271 -2.98 25.92 4.51
C ASN A 271 -3.39 27.19 3.79
N ILE A 272 -3.50 28.23 4.59
CA ILE A 272 -3.52 29.62 4.14
C ILE A 272 -2.40 30.35 4.86
N TYR A 273 -1.74 31.26 4.17
CA TYR A 273 -0.72 32.10 4.78
C TYR A 273 -0.73 33.52 4.24
N ALA A 274 -0.27 34.44 5.08
CA ALA A 274 0.01 35.81 4.75
C ALA A 274 1.46 36.12 5.09
N GLU A 275 2.16 36.78 4.18
CA GLU A 275 3.54 37.22 4.33
C GLU A 275 3.60 38.73 4.06
N ALA A 276 4.03 39.48 5.08
CA ALA A 276 4.14 40.93 5.06
C ALA A 276 5.61 41.36 5.19
N ASN A 277 6.12 42.08 4.19
CA ASN A 277 7.44 42.70 4.20
C ASN A 277 7.33 44.14 4.70
N PHE A 278 8.06 44.51 5.75
CA PHE A 278 8.04 45.85 6.31
C PHE A 278 9.46 46.34 6.62
N LEU A 279 9.64 47.67 6.56
CA LEU A 279 10.93 48.35 6.78
C LEU A 279 12.10 47.76 5.95
N ASN A 280 11.81 47.24 4.74
CA ASN A 280 12.75 46.64 3.77
C ASN A 280 13.59 45.43 4.22
N HIS A 281 13.60 45.10 5.52
CA HIS A 281 14.46 44.07 6.10
C HIS A 281 13.71 43.02 6.92
N PHE A 282 12.41 43.22 7.17
CA PHE A 282 11.63 42.31 7.99
C PHE A 282 10.53 41.66 7.18
N THR A 283 10.38 40.35 7.37
CA THR A 283 9.29 39.55 6.80
C THR A 283 8.55 38.88 7.95
N PHE A 284 7.28 39.21 8.10
CA PHE A 284 6.39 38.52 9.02
C PHE A 284 5.50 37.56 8.24
N LYS A 285 5.51 36.28 8.61
CA LYS A 285 4.68 35.24 7.99
C LYS A 285 3.78 34.60 9.03
N THR A 286 2.48 34.60 8.77
CA THR A 286 1.50 33.82 9.53
C THR A 286 0.96 32.72 8.62
N LEU A 287 0.91 31.48 9.12
CA LEU A 287 0.39 30.32 8.42
C LEU A 287 -0.64 29.62 9.32
N LEU A 288 -1.80 29.29 8.74
CA LEU A 288 -2.82 28.47 9.37
C LEU A 288 -2.98 27.19 8.55
N GLY A 289 -2.76 26.05 9.18
CA GLY A 289 -2.88 24.72 8.55
C GLY A 289 -4.12 23.97 9.01
N LEU A 290 -4.66 23.14 8.13
CA LEU A 290 -5.76 22.21 8.37
C LEU A 290 -5.35 20.83 7.87
N ASP A 291 -5.46 19.83 8.73
CA ASP A 291 -5.31 18.41 8.41
C ASP A 291 -6.58 17.68 8.85
N TYR A 292 -7.31 17.11 7.89
CA TYR A 292 -8.54 16.38 8.12
C TYR A 292 -8.50 15.03 7.41
N LYS A 293 -8.84 13.98 8.15
CA LYS A 293 -8.84 12.60 7.68
C LYS A 293 -10.11 11.90 8.15
N ALA A 294 -10.75 11.19 7.24
CA ALA A 294 -11.85 10.30 7.53
C ALA A 294 -11.65 9.01 6.77
N TRP A 295 -12.05 7.88 7.37
CA TRP A 295 -12.09 6.61 6.68
C TRP A 295 -13.35 5.84 7.00
N ASP A 296 -13.72 4.95 6.10
CA ASP A 296 -14.74 3.93 6.29
C ASP A 296 -14.12 2.56 6.00
N ASN A 297 -14.42 1.58 6.83
CA ASN A 297 -13.92 0.22 6.67
C ASN A 297 -15.05 -0.78 6.78
N MET A 298 -15.29 -1.52 5.70
CA MET A 298 -16.30 -2.57 5.64
C MET A 298 -15.62 -3.91 5.39
N THR A 299 -15.83 -4.84 6.30
CA THR A 299 -15.36 -6.22 6.16
C THR A 299 -16.55 -7.17 6.07
N PHE A 300 -16.56 -7.98 5.01
CA PHE A 300 -17.54 -9.03 4.78
C PHE A 300 -16.83 -10.37 4.79
N SER A 301 -17.23 -11.24 5.71
CA SER A 301 -16.76 -12.63 5.81
C SER A 301 -17.98 -13.55 5.81
N PRO A 302 -18.32 -14.16 4.66
CA PRO A 302 -19.48 -15.02 4.57
C PRO A 302 -19.23 -16.34 5.33
N LYS A 303 -20.30 -16.90 5.91
CA LYS A 303 -20.23 -18.28 6.44
C LYS A 303 -19.97 -19.23 5.27
N TYR A 304 -18.86 -19.97 5.35
CA TYR A 304 -18.50 -20.97 4.36
C TYR A 304 -18.33 -22.34 5.02
N ASN A 305 -18.91 -23.37 4.39
CA ASN A 305 -18.72 -24.75 4.84
C ASN A 305 -17.53 -25.36 4.10
N TRP A 306 -16.38 -25.39 4.76
CA TRP A 306 -15.15 -26.02 4.27
C TRP A 306 -15.29 -27.55 4.32
N LYS A 307 -15.95 -28.12 3.31
CA LYS A 307 -16.12 -29.58 3.23
C LYS A 307 -14.73 -30.24 3.20
N PRO A 308 -14.48 -31.27 4.03
CA PRO A 308 -13.25 -32.02 3.96
C PRO A 308 -13.13 -32.71 2.60
N ILE A 309 -11.89 -32.86 2.12
CA ILE A 309 -11.61 -33.60 0.89
C ILE A 309 -12.06 -35.06 1.09
N PRO A 310 -12.79 -35.65 0.13
CA PRO A 310 -13.15 -37.06 0.19
C PRO A 310 -11.88 -37.91 0.32
N VAL A 311 -11.81 -38.69 1.40
CA VAL A 311 -10.72 -39.64 1.61
C VAL A 311 -11.08 -40.92 0.85
N PRO A 312 -10.26 -41.40 -0.09
CA PRO A 312 -10.45 -42.73 -0.65
C PRO A 312 -10.34 -43.76 0.48
N ASN A 313 -11.39 -44.58 0.65
CA ASN A 313 -11.37 -45.74 1.56
C ASN A 313 -10.43 -46.83 1.04
#